data_AF-A0A135HZ27-F1
#
_entry.id   AF-A0A135HZ27-F1
#
_cell.length_a   1.000
_cell.length_b   1.000
_cell.length_c   1.000
_cell.angle_alpha   90.00
_cell.angle_beta   90.00
_cell.angle_gamma   90.00
#
_symmetry.space_group_name_H-M   'P 1'
#
loop_
_entity.id
_entity.type
_entity.pdbx_description
1 polymer ?
#
loop_
_entity_poly.entity_id
_entity_poly.type
_entity_poly.pdbx_seq_one_letter_code
_entity_poly.pdbx_strand_id
1 'polypeptide(L)'
;MEFDIVSLSRLQFAITALYHFLFVPLTLGLSVLLAIMETVYVMTGRKIWRQMTKFWGTLFGINFVMGVATGIVMEFQFGMNWSYYSHYVGDIFGAPLAIEGLMAFFLEATFVGLFFFGWDKLSKLGHLVATYAVAAGSNFSALWILIANGWMQNPVGSAFNPQTMRMEITDFFAVLMNPVAQAKFVHTVSAGYVTAAIFVLGVSAWYLLKGRSTELAKRSMTVAASFGLAASLSVVVLGDESGYLSTEHQKMKLAAIEAMWNTEPAPAAFTAFGFPDQEARETHYAVHIPMVMGLIGTRSLTTPIPGINQLVASAEDHIRKGIVAYDALQKIRAAGSEAAVPAEARTAFEDNGRWLGYALLLKRYVDDPRTATDAQIKAAANDTVPGVLPLFWSFRIMVGLGFFFILLTATFFVLSARRALDHHPWLLRVAVFSIPLPWIAAELGWVVAEFGRQPWIIEGVLPTAAAVSNLGAATVLTTIVGFVVIYTVLIIIEMGLMLRAIKQGPEPDTEPEAILASPTIAPAE
;
A
#
# COMPACT_ATOMS: atom_id res chain seq x y z
N MET A 1 28.67 -11.09 -3.60
CA MET A 1 27.51 -10.77 -2.74
C MET A 1 27.55 -11.72 -1.58
N GLU A 2 28.10 -11.30 -0.43
CA GLU A 2 27.81 -12.00 0.82
C GLU A 2 26.36 -11.68 1.18
N PHE A 3 25.53 -12.70 1.37
CA PHE A 3 24.13 -12.52 1.75
C PHE A 3 24.08 -12.05 3.20
N ASP A 4 24.08 -10.74 3.41
CA ASP A 4 23.89 -10.18 4.74
C ASP A 4 22.46 -10.50 5.25
N ILE A 5 22.33 -10.68 6.56
CA ILE A 5 21.06 -11.04 7.20
C ILE A 5 19.98 -9.99 6.93
N VAL A 6 20.36 -8.71 6.86
CA VAL A 6 19.45 -7.60 6.65
C VAL A 6 18.80 -7.67 5.28
N SER A 7 19.56 -7.95 4.24
CA SER A 7 19.10 -8.08 2.86
C SER A 7 18.22 -9.32 2.69
N LEU A 8 18.57 -10.44 3.34
CA LEU A 8 17.70 -11.62 3.36
C LEU A 8 16.38 -11.32 4.08
N SER A 9 16.39 -10.65 5.23
CA SER A 9 15.17 -10.30 5.96
C SER A 9 14.29 -9.33 5.18
N ARG A 10 14.89 -8.34 4.51
CA ARG A 10 14.19 -7.43 3.60
C ARG A 10 13.59 -8.17 2.40
N LEU A 11 14.34 -9.08 1.78
CA LEU A 11 13.87 -9.87 0.65
C LEU A 11 12.70 -10.78 1.06
N GLN A 12 12.80 -11.43 2.22
CA GLN A 12 11.71 -12.24 2.76
C GLN A 12 10.43 -11.42 2.93
N PHE A 13 10.53 -10.26 3.59
CA PHE A 13 9.38 -9.39 3.81
C PHE A 13 8.82 -8.85 2.49
N ALA A 14 9.70 -8.46 1.55
CA ALA A 14 9.29 -8.00 0.23
C ALA A 14 8.52 -9.08 -0.55
N ILE A 15 9.03 -10.31 -0.58
CA ILE A 15 8.33 -11.43 -1.26
C ILE A 15 6.95 -11.60 -0.66
N THR A 16 6.83 -11.70 0.67
CA THR A 16 5.53 -11.93 1.32
C THR A 16 4.57 -10.76 1.13
N ALA A 17 5.04 -9.52 1.27
CA ALA A 17 4.21 -8.32 1.16
C ALA A 17 3.67 -8.14 -0.27
N LEU A 18 4.54 -8.21 -1.28
CA LEU A 18 4.14 -8.10 -2.69
C LEU A 18 3.19 -9.25 -3.05
N TYR A 19 3.45 -10.46 -2.56
CA TYR A 19 2.57 -11.59 -2.82
C TYR A 19 1.18 -11.43 -2.20
N HIS A 20 1.12 -10.97 -0.96
CA HIS A 20 -0.14 -10.69 -0.29
C HIS A 20 -0.93 -9.61 -1.05
N PHE A 21 -0.24 -8.58 -1.54
CA PHE A 21 -0.86 -7.49 -2.28
C PHE A 21 -1.35 -7.86 -3.69
N LEU A 22 -1.07 -9.07 -4.18
CA LEU A 22 -1.76 -9.59 -5.37
C LEU A 22 -3.26 -9.81 -5.10
N PHE A 23 -3.65 -10.14 -3.88
CA PHE A 23 -5.03 -10.52 -3.54
C PHE A 23 -5.81 -9.35 -2.92
N VAL A 24 -5.15 -8.51 -2.13
CA VAL A 24 -5.78 -7.37 -1.42
C VAL A 24 -6.59 -6.43 -2.34
N PRO A 25 -6.04 -5.85 -3.43
CA PRO A 25 -6.75 -4.86 -4.22
C PRO A 25 -7.99 -5.43 -4.89
N LEU A 26 -7.96 -6.71 -5.28
CA LEU A 26 -9.11 -7.37 -5.87
C LEU A 26 -10.24 -7.57 -4.84
N THR A 27 -9.91 -7.97 -3.61
CA THR A 27 -10.86 -8.05 -2.48
C THR A 27 -11.50 -6.69 -2.20
N LEU A 28 -10.69 -5.64 -2.05
CA LEU A 28 -11.15 -4.28 -1.74
C LEU A 28 -12.15 -3.76 -2.78
N GLY A 29 -11.84 -3.93 -4.07
CA GLY A 29 -12.72 -3.43 -5.12
C GLY A 29 -13.92 -4.32 -5.41
N LEU A 30 -13.77 -5.66 -5.35
CA LEU A 30 -14.90 -6.56 -5.59
C LEU A 30 -15.93 -6.47 -4.47
N SER A 31 -15.55 -6.28 -3.21
CA SER A 31 -16.53 -6.14 -2.11
C SER A 31 -17.49 -4.97 -2.34
N VAL A 32 -16.97 -3.82 -2.81
CA VAL A 32 -17.79 -2.66 -3.17
C VAL A 32 -18.62 -2.91 -4.43
N LEU A 33 -18.05 -3.53 -5.46
CA LEU A 33 -18.79 -3.87 -6.68
C LEU A 33 -19.94 -4.85 -6.40
N LEU A 34 -19.75 -5.81 -5.51
CA LEU A 34 -20.79 -6.72 -5.04
C LEU A 34 -21.91 -5.98 -4.31
N ALA A 35 -21.57 -5.06 -3.41
CA ALA A 35 -22.54 -4.21 -2.71
C ALA A 35 -23.35 -3.36 -3.70
N ILE A 36 -22.72 -2.80 -4.74
CA ILE A 36 -23.40 -2.06 -5.81
C ILE A 36 -24.37 -2.98 -6.56
N MET A 37 -23.91 -4.13 -7.06
CA MET A 37 -24.75 -5.06 -7.84
C MET A 37 -25.93 -5.57 -7.02
N GLU A 38 -25.70 -5.87 -5.74
CA GLU A 38 -26.76 -6.35 -4.86
C GLU A 38 -27.74 -5.23 -4.47
N THR A 39 -27.27 -4.01 -4.28
CA THR A 39 -28.14 -2.84 -4.08
C THR A 39 -29.12 -2.71 -5.24
N VAL A 40 -28.62 -2.81 -6.49
CA VAL A 40 -29.49 -2.75 -7.67
C VAL A 40 -30.44 -3.95 -7.73
N TYR A 41 -30.02 -5.14 -7.28
CA TYR A 41 -30.93 -6.28 -7.12
C TYR A 41 -32.07 -5.97 -6.14
N VAL A 42 -31.75 -5.50 -4.93
CA VAL A 42 -32.76 -5.21 -3.90
C VAL A 42 -33.72 -4.11 -4.36
N MET A 43 -33.23 -3.08 -5.04
CA MET A 43 -34.06 -1.97 -5.56
C MET A 43 -34.94 -2.38 -6.73
N THR A 44 -34.46 -3.23 -7.64
CA THR A 44 -35.15 -3.53 -8.91
C THR A 44 -35.88 -4.87 -8.94
N GLY A 45 -35.56 -5.78 -8.02
CA GLY A 45 -36.08 -7.16 -8.00
C GLY A 45 -35.63 -8.03 -9.19
N ARG A 46 -34.77 -7.54 -10.09
CA ARG A 46 -34.38 -8.29 -11.30
C ARG A 46 -33.33 -9.36 -10.95
N LYS A 47 -33.68 -10.64 -11.16
CA LYS A 47 -32.84 -11.80 -10.84
C LYS A 47 -31.43 -11.77 -11.46
N ILE A 48 -31.25 -11.14 -12.61
CA ILE A 48 -29.92 -11.02 -13.25
C ILE A 48 -28.89 -10.34 -12.34
N TRP A 49 -29.31 -9.38 -11.50
CA TRP A 49 -28.39 -8.72 -10.56
C TRP A 49 -28.01 -9.63 -9.40
N ARG A 50 -28.92 -10.45 -8.89
CA ARG A 50 -28.60 -11.51 -7.92
C ARG A 50 -27.62 -12.52 -8.51
N GLN A 51 -27.86 -12.95 -9.75
CA GLN A 51 -26.96 -13.84 -10.48
C GLN A 51 -25.57 -13.22 -10.65
N MET A 52 -25.49 -11.93 -10.98
CA MET A 52 -24.23 -11.18 -11.06
C MET A 52 -23.50 -11.18 -9.71
N THR A 53 -24.20 -10.81 -8.62
CA THR A 53 -23.61 -10.79 -7.27
C THR A 53 -23.08 -12.17 -6.87
N LYS A 54 -23.84 -13.25 -7.11
CA LYS A 54 -23.39 -14.62 -6.82
C LYS A 54 -22.14 -14.99 -7.62
N PHE A 55 -22.13 -14.74 -8.93
CA PHE A 55 -20.99 -15.07 -9.81
C PHE A 55 -19.72 -14.32 -9.43
N TRP A 56 -19.78 -13.00 -9.29
CA TRP A 56 -18.63 -12.20 -8.87
C TRP A 56 -18.24 -12.52 -7.42
N GLY A 57 -19.21 -12.91 -6.59
CA GLY A 57 -19.01 -13.39 -5.23
C GLY A 57 -18.16 -14.66 -5.19
N THR A 58 -18.34 -15.59 -6.13
CA THR A 58 -17.47 -16.78 -6.24
C THR A 58 -16.01 -16.39 -6.50
N LEU A 59 -15.75 -15.47 -7.43
CA LEU A 59 -14.40 -15.01 -7.73
C LEU A 59 -13.79 -14.24 -6.55
N PHE A 60 -14.59 -13.39 -5.90
CA PHE A 60 -14.22 -12.74 -4.64
C PHE A 60 -13.82 -13.76 -3.58
N GLY A 61 -14.61 -14.83 -3.37
CA GLY A 61 -14.32 -15.86 -2.38
C GLY A 61 -13.01 -16.61 -2.63
N ILE A 62 -12.72 -16.96 -3.88
CA ILE A 62 -11.45 -17.61 -4.26
C ILE A 62 -10.27 -16.69 -3.90
N ASN A 63 -10.33 -15.43 -4.28
CA ASN A 63 -9.28 -14.45 -4.00
C ASN A 63 -9.17 -14.12 -2.50
N PHE A 64 -10.31 -14.02 -1.81
CA PHE A 64 -10.39 -13.65 -0.39
C PHE A 64 -9.67 -14.66 0.50
N VAL A 65 -9.87 -15.97 0.27
CA VAL A 65 -9.19 -17.04 1.03
C VAL A 65 -7.67 -16.91 0.91
N MET A 66 -7.18 -16.55 -0.28
CA MET A 66 -5.76 -16.32 -0.52
C MET A 66 -5.23 -15.08 0.19
N GLY A 67 -6.00 -14.00 0.20
CA GLY A 67 -5.70 -12.79 0.98
C GLY A 67 -5.56 -13.10 2.47
N VAL A 68 -6.51 -13.83 3.06
CA VAL A 68 -6.46 -14.22 4.48
C VAL A 68 -5.22 -15.09 4.78
N ALA A 69 -4.98 -16.12 3.98
CA ALA A 69 -3.84 -17.03 4.19
C ALA A 69 -2.49 -16.31 4.16
N THR A 70 -2.32 -15.34 3.25
CA THR A 70 -1.08 -14.56 3.12
C THR A 70 -0.98 -13.45 4.17
N GLY A 71 -2.11 -12.86 4.59
CA GLY A 71 -2.17 -11.84 5.63
C GLY A 71 -1.74 -12.34 7.01
N ILE A 72 -2.13 -13.57 7.37
CA ILE A 72 -1.67 -14.22 8.61
C ILE A 72 -0.13 -14.30 8.66
N VAL A 73 0.51 -14.64 7.54
CA VAL A 73 1.98 -14.73 7.48
C VAL A 73 2.62 -13.35 7.66
N MET A 74 2.05 -12.30 7.05
CA MET A 74 2.53 -10.92 7.22
C MET A 74 2.51 -10.47 8.68
N GLU A 75 1.41 -10.73 9.39
CA GLU A 75 1.25 -10.35 10.81
C GLU A 75 2.38 -10.96 11.67
N PHE A 76 2.64 -12.26 11.51
CA PHE A 76 3.69 -12.93 12.28
C PHE A 76 5.12 -12.52 11.86
N GLN A 77 5.34 -12.05 10.64
CA GLN A 77 6.67 -11.61 10.20
C GLN A 77 7.20 -10.41 11.00
N PHE A 78 6.32 -9.50 11.44
CA PHE A 78 6.72 -8.39 12.30
C PHE A 78 7.37 -8.89 13.60
N GLY A 79 6.82 -9.93 14.22
CA GLY A 79 7.35 -10.49 15.46
C GLY A 79 8.60 -11.37 15.26
N MET A 80 8.64 -12.17 14.20
CA MET A 80 9.70 -13.17 14.00
C MET A 80 10.99 -12.57 13.43
N ASN A 81 10.88 -11.82 12.33
CA ASN A 81 12.05 -11.34 11.58
C ASN A 81 12.45 -9.89 11.92
N TRP A 82 11.58 -9.17 12.63
CA TRP A 82 11.74 -7.77 12.98
C TRP A 82 11.51 -7.55 14.49
N SER A 83 12.20 -8.31 15.34
CA SER A 83 11.97 -8.29 16.79
C SER A 83 12.36 -6.96 17.44
N TYR A 84 13.48 -6.35 17.02
CA TYR A 84 13.88 -5.04 17.54
C TYR A 84 12.92 -3.94 17.09
N TYR A 85 12.43 -3.99 15.85
CA TYR A 85 11.34 -3.13 15.38
C TYR A 85 10.12 -3.25 16.29
N SER A 86 9.64 -4.48 16.53
CA SER A 86 8.45 -4.74 17.35
C SER A 86 8.61 -4.22 18.78
N HIS A 87 9.79 -4.33 19.38
CA HIS A 87 10.10 -3.73 20.67
C HIS A 87 10.13 -2.18 20.60
N TYR A 88 10.81 -1.63 19.59
CA TYR A 88 11.12 -0.21 19.50
C TYR A 88 9.88 0.65 19.22
N VAL A 89 8.89 0.13 18.47
CA VAL A 89 7.68 0.88 18.11
C VAL A 89 6.37 0.20 18.49
N GLY A 90 6.42 -0.88 19.27
CA GLY A 90 5.24 -1.70 19.59
C GLY A 90 4.09 -0.92 20.22
N ASP A 91 4.38 0.09 21.05
CA ASP A 91 3.37 0.93 21.67
C ASP A 91 2.55 1.75 20.66
N ILE A 92 3.17 2.17 19.54
CA ILE A 92 2.49 2.95 18.49
C ILE A 92 1.94 2.04 17.41
N PHE A 93 2.78 1.15 16.87
CA PHE A 93 2.46 0.33 15.70
C PHE A 93 1.51 -0.82 16.05
N GLY A 94 1.62 -1.40 17.25
CA GLY A 94 0.80 -2.52 17.68
C GLY A 94 -0.67 -2.15 17.90
N ALA A 95 -0.95 -0.91 18.33
CA ALA A 95 -2.31 -0.47 18.63
C ALA A 95 -3.24 -0.46 17.39
N PRO A 96 -2.89 0.16 16.24
CA PRO A 96 -3.67 0.06 15.02
C PRO A 96 -3.89 -1.39 14.54
N LEU A 97 -2.86 -2.24 14.59
CA LEU A 97 -2.96 -3.66 14.18
C LEU A 97 -3.93 -4.45 15.08
N ALA A 98 -3.90 -4.21 16.40
CA ALA A 98 -4.85 -4.86 17.30
C ALA A 98 -6.29 -4.40 17.06
N ILE A 99 -6.50 -3.09 16.82
CA ILE A 99 -7.82 -2.53 16.51
C ILE A 99 -8.32 -3.03 15.15
N GLU A 100 -7.44 -3.17 14.16
CA GLU A 100 -7.74 -3.78 12.87
C GLU A 100 -8.35 -5.18 13.06
N GLY A 101 -7.69 -6.03 13.85
CA GLY A 101 -8.18 -7.37 14.16
C GLY A 101 -9.56 -7.36 14.81
N LEU A 102 -9.75 -6.51 15.84
CA LEU A 102 -11.00 -6.44 16.61
C LEU A 102 -12.18 -5.84 15.81
N MET A 103 -11.93 -4.83 14.98
CA MET A 103 -12.98 -4.06 14.31
C MET A 103 -13.23 -4.52 12.87
N ALA A 104 -12.18 -4.68 12.07
CA ALA A 104 -12.28 -4.94 10.65
C ALA A 104 -12.33 -6.45 10.36
N PHE A 105 -11.36 -7.22 10.86
CA PHE A 105 -11.27 -8.66 10.55
C PHE A 105 -12.48 -9.43 11.07
N PHE A 106 -12.91 -9.17 12.32
CA PHE A 106 -14.12 -9.82 12.84
C PHE A 106 -15.37 -9.47 12.02
N LEU A 107 -15.52 -8.21 11.60
CA LEU A 107 -16.65 -7.77 10.79
C LEU A 107 -16.64 -8.48 9.44
N GLU A 108 -15.53 -8.43 8.72
CA GLU A 108 -15.38 -9.04 7.40
C GLU A 108 -15.52 -10.58 7.46
N ALA A 109 -14.79 -11.25 8.35
CA ALA A 109 -14.78 -12.71 8.45
C ALA A 109 -16.13 -13.29 8.90
N THR A 110 -16.88 -12.57 9.73
CA THR A 110 -18.23 -13.01 10.15
C THR A 110 -19.22 -12.83 9.01
N PHE A 111 -19.27 -11.64 8.41
CA PHE A 111 -20.28 -11.32 7.42
C PHE A 111 -19.98 -11.93 6.04
N VAL A 112 -18.74 -12.30 5.72
CA VAL A 112 -18.44 -13.04 4.48
C VAL A 112 -19.07 -14.44 4.50
N GLY A 113 -19.10 -15.11 5.67
CA GLY A 113 -19.82 -16.36 5.84
C GLY A 113 -21.33 -16.17 5.60
N LEU A 114 -21.91 -15.09 6.14
CA LEU A 114 -23.30 -14.74 5.90
C LEU A 114 -23.58 -14.38 4.44
N PHE A 115 -22.66 -13.72 3.75
CA PHE A 115 -22.76 -13.39 2.32
C PHE A 115 -22.84 -14.65 1.43
N PHE A 116 -22.07 -15.69 1.73
CA PHE A 116 -22.10 -16.92 0.94
C PHE A 116 -23.27 -17.83 1.29
N PHE A 117 -23.59 -17.98 2.58
CA PHE A 117 -24.55 -18.98 3.05
C PHE A 117 -25.91 -18.39 3.47
N GLY A 118 -26.08 -17.07 3.39
CA GLY A 118 -27.27 -16.36 3.85
C GLY A 118 -28.34 -16.15 2.79
N TRP A 119 -28.10 -16.48 1.51
CA TRP A 119 -29.04 -16.21 0.41
C TRP A 119 -30.45 -16.75 0.62
N ASP A 120 -30.59 -17.87 1.33
CA ASP A 120 -31.87 -18.53 1.63
C ASP A 120 -32.23 -18.47 3.13
N LYS A 121 -31.48 -17.69 3.92
CA LYS A 121 -31.64 -17.55 5.38
C LYS A 121 -31.86 -16.11 5.85
N LEU A 122 -31.52 -15.12 5.01
CA LEU A 122 -31.64 -13.69 5.28
C LEU A 122 -32.60 -13.05 4.28
N SER A 123 -33.40 -12.09 4.74
CA SER A 123 -34.20 -11.26 3.83
C SER A 123 -33.27 -10.54 2.85
N LYS A 124 -33.78 -10.11 1.68
CA LYS A 124 -33.00 -9.32 0.71
C LYS A 124 -32.22 -8.16 1.36
N LEU A 125 -32.87 -7.43 2.27
CA LEU A 125 -32.24 -6.33 2.98
C LEU A 125 -31.20 -6.83 3.99
N GLY A 126 -31.49 -7.91 4.72
CA GLY A 126 -30.55 -8.52 5.65
C GLY A 126 -29.29 -9.03 4.95
N HIS A 127 -29.44 -9.63 3.76
CA HIS A 127 -28.31 -10.06 2.93
C HIS A 127 -27.51 -8.86 2.42
N LEU A 128 -28.19 -7.81 1.94
CA LEU A 128 -27.51 -6.58 1.51
C LEU A 128 -26.70 -5.92 2.63
N VAL A 129 -27.23 -5.90 3.85
CA VAL A 129 -26.49 -5.41 5.04
C VAL A 129 -25.23 -6.26 5.27
N ALA A 130 -25.31 -7.58 5.11
CA ALA A 130 -24.13 -8.44 5.20
C ALA A 130 -23.08 -8.09 4.14
N THR A 131 -23.50 -7.85 2.90
CA THR A 131 -22.60 -7.46 1.81
C THR A 131 -21.92 -6.11 2.06
N TYR A 132 -22.65 -5.12 2.58
CA TYR A 132 -22.05 -3.84 3.00
C TYR A 132 -21.13 -4.00 4.21
N ALA A 133 -21.43 -4.89 5.15
CA ALA A 133 -20.55 -5.17 6.28
C ALA A 133 -19.23 -5.80 5.84
N VAL A 134 -19.26 -6.71 4.84
CA VAL A 134 -18.03 -7.22 4.20
C VAL A 134 -17.24 -6.07 3.58
N ALA A 135 -17.87 -5.24 2.75
CA ALA A 135 -17.19 -4.12 2.10
C ALA A 135 -16.62 -3.10 3.10
N ALA A 136 -17.35 -2.79 4.17
CA ALA A 136 -16.89 -1.92 5.25
C ALA A 136 -15.72 -2.55 6.02
N GLY A 137 -15.79 -3.84 6.33
CA GLY A 137 -14.71 -4.59 6.98
C GLY A 137 -13.42 -4.54 6.17
N SER A 138 -13.46 -4.86 4.87
CA SER A 138 -12.28 -4.80 4.01
C SER A 138 -11.66 -3.39 3.98
N ASN A 139 -12.49 -2.35 3.89
CA ASN A 139 -12.02 -0.96 3.84
C ASN A 139 -11.50 -0.45 5.19
N PHE A 140 -12.08 -0.87 6.31
CA PHE A 140 -11.56 -0.54 7.63
C PHE A 140 -10.26 -1.27 7.94
N SER A 141 -10.04 -2.47 7.40
CA SER A 141 -8.74 -3.12 7.47
C SER A 141 -7.69 -2.28 6.74
N ALA A 142 -7.97 -1.88 5.50
CA ALA A 142 -7.09 -0.98 4.75
C ALA A 142 -6.81 0.33 5.49
N LEU A 143 -7.80 0.90 6.19
CA LEU A 143 -7.62 2.11 6.99
C LEU A 143 -6.58 1.91 8.10
N TRP A 144 -6.75 0.90 8.95
CA TRP A 144 -5.87 0.70 10.11
C TRP A 144 -4.46 0.31 9.73
N ILE A 145 -4.29 -0.56 8.72
CA ILE A 145 -2.95 -0.94 8.26
C ILE A 145 -2.23 0.24 7.59
N LEU A 146 -2.95 1.13 6.91
CA LEU A 146 -2.37 2.32 6.28
C LEU A 146 -2.15 3.47 7.27
N ILE A 147 -2.84 3.50 8.40
CA ILE A 147 -2.46 4.35 9.56
C ILE A 147 -1.11 3.89 10.10
N ALA A 148 -0.95 2.59 10.34
CA ALA A 148 0.31 2.03 10.82
C ALA A 148 1.46 2.33 9.85
N ASN A 149 1.27 2.03 8.57
CA ASN A 149 2.28 2.29 7.53
C ASN A 149 2.51 3.79 7.27
N GLY A 150 1.47 4.63 7.31
CA GLY A 150 1.58 6.08 7.20
C GLY A 150 2.40 6.70 8.34
N TRP A 151 2.26 6.17 9.56
CA TRP A 151 3.11 6.54 10.69
C TRP A 151 4.58 6.15 10.48
N MET A 152 4.86 4.98 9.90
CA MET A 152 6.25 4.60 9.56
C MET A 152 6.92 5.60 8.58
N GLN A 153 6.11 6.28 7.78
CA GLN A 153 6.55 7.26 6.78
C GLN A 153 6.64 8.69 7.37
N ASN A 154 5.84 8.99 8.39
CA ASN A 154 5.84 10.28 9.09
C ASN A 154 5.46 10.08 10.57
N PRO A 155 6.44 9.89 11.48
CA PRO A 155 6.21 9.41 12.84
C PRO A 155 5.73 10.51 13.81
N VAL A 156 4.56 11.10 13.53
CA VAL A 156 3.91 12.11 14.37
C VAL A 156 3.27 11.48 15.63
N GLY A 157 2.99 12.30 16.65
CA GLY A 157 2.29 11.86 17.87
C GLY A 157 3.06 10.86 18.73
N SER A 158 4.40 10.82 18.60
CA SER A 158 5.26 9.90 19.33
C SER A 158 6.58 10.55 19.75
N ALA A 159 7.18 10.05 20.83
CA ALA A 159 8.49 10.49 21.31
C ALA A 159 9.34 9.30 21.78
N PHE A 160 10.65 9.39 21.62
CA PHE A 160 11.57 8.39 22.14
C PHE A 160 11.76 8.57 23.64
N ASN A 161 11.60 7.49 24.40
CA ASN A 161 11.86 7.47 25.84
C ASN A 161 13.23 6.80 26.12
N PRO A 162 14.23 7.55 26.60
CA PRO A 162 15.57 7.03 26.90
C PRO A 162 15.64 5.93 27.97
N GLN A 163 14.62 5.80 28.81
CA GLN A 163 14.59 4.80 29.90
C GLN A 163 14.05 3.48 29.41
N THR A 164 12.93 3.50 28.69
CA THR A 164 12.29 2.31 28.13
C THR A 164 12.91 1.90 26.80
N MET A 165 13.77 2.74 26.21
CA MET A 165 14.51 2.49 24.96
C MET A 165 13.59 2.17 23.78
N ARG A 166 12.44 2.84 23.73
CA ARG A 166 11.41 2.69 22.70
C ARG A 166 10.70 4.01 22.44
N MET A 167 10.01 4.07 21.32
CA MET A 167 9.05 5.13 21.01
C MET A 167 7.76 4.89 21.79
N GLU A 168 7.20 5.95 22.35
CA GLU A 168 5.94 5.91 23.10
C GLU A 168 4.95 6.91 22.48
N ILE A 169 3.65 6.59 22.52
CA ILE A 169 2.58 7.48 22.04
C ILE A 169 2.51 8.70 22.96
N THR A 170 2.60 9.90 22.38
CA THR A 170 2.32 11.15 23.08
C THR A 170 0.95 11.72 22.72
N ASP A 171 0.48 11.47 21.49
CA ASP A 171 -0.83 11.89 21.00
C ASP A 171 -1.38 10.87 19.99
N PHE A 172 -2.33 10.06 20.43
CA PHE A 172 -2.96 9.05 19.59
C PHE A 172 -3.79 9.66 18.44
N PHE A 173 -4.41 10.82 18.66
CA PHE A 173 -5.22 11.46 17.63
C PHE A 173 -4.34 12.00 16.50
N ALA A 174 -3.15 12.51 16.81
CA ALA A 174 -2.16 12.89 15.81
C ALA A 174 -1.69 11.70 14.96
N VAL A 175 -1.54 10.51 15.56
CA VAL A 175 -1.23 9.27 14.81
C VAL A 175 -2.38 8.89 13.87
N LEU A 176 -3.62 8.94 14.35
CA LEU A 176 -4.82 8.62 13.59
C LEU A 176 -5.06 9.57 12.41
N MET A 177 -4.90 10.88 12.64
CA MET A 177 -5.11 11.95 11.65
C MET A 177 -3.83 12.32 10.89
N ASN A 178 -2.84 11.45 10.87
CA ASN A 178 -1.60 11.67 10.14
C ASN A 178 -1.91 11.92 8.64
N PRO A 179 -1.51 13.08 8.07
CA PRO A 179 -1.86 13.42 6.69
C PRO A 179 -1.31 12.40 5.68
N VAL A 180 -0.15 11.80 5.96
CA VAL A 180 0.44 10.75 5.11
C VAL A 180 -0.41 9.48 5.15
N ALA A 181 -0.95 9.11 6.33
CA ALA A 181 -1.86 7.97 6.45
C ALA A 181 -3.16 8.19 5.67
N GLN A 182 -3.75 9.39 5.77
CA GLN A 182 -4.98 9.74 5.07
C GLN A 182 -4.78 9.67 3.54
N ALA A 183 -3.72 10.29 3.02
CA ALA A 183 -3.41 10.24 1.59
C ALA A 183 -3.15 8.80 1.11
N LYS A 184 -2.36 8.02 1.87
CA LYS A 184 -2.10 6.61 1.57
C LYS A 184 -3.38 5.77 1.56
N PHE A 185 -4.25 5.97 2.56
CA PHE A 185 -5.53 5.26 2.66
C PHE A 185 -6.36 5.45 1.40
N VAL A 186 -6.69 6.70 1.05
CA VAL A 186 -7.61 6.95 -0.05
C VAL A 186 -6.96 6.57 -1.40
N HIS A 187 -5.64 6.77 -1.57
CA HIS A 187 -4.93 6.37 -2.79
C HIS A 187 -4.91 4.84 -2.98
N THR A 188 -4.53 4.08 -1.96
CA THR A 188 -4.42 2.61 -2.02
C THR A 188 -5.79 1.96 -2.22
N VAL A 189 -6.81 2.43 -1.49
CA VAL A 189 -8.18 1.93 -1.65
C VAL A 189 -8.72 2.23 -3.04
N SER A 190 -8.51 3.45 -3.56
CA SER A 190 -8.90 3.81 -4.94
C SER A 190 -8.18 2.93 -5.98
N ALA A 191 -6.90 2.60 -5.76
CA ALA A 191 -6.16 1.68 -6.63
C ALA A 191 -6.75 0.25 -6.60
N GLY A 192 -7.20 -0.22 -5.43
CA GLY A 192 -7.95 -1.48 -5.30
C GLY A 192 -9.26 -1.46 -6.10
N TYR A 193 -9.99 -0.35 -6.03
CA TYR A 193 -11.22 -0.15 -6.80
C TYR A 193 -10.98 -0.19 -8.31
N VAL A 194 -9.91 0.45 -8.79
CA VAL A 194 -9.48 0.38 -10.20
C VAL A 194 -9.14 -1.06 -10.60
N THR A 195 -8.44 -1.79 -9.74
CA THR A 195 -8.05 -3.18 -9.99
C THR A 195 -9.26 -4.07 -10.20
N ALA A 196 -10.24 -4.04 -9.30
CA ALA A 196 -11.45 -4.84 -9.46
C ALA A 196 -12.32 -4.38 -10.63
N ALA A 197 -12.41 -3.07 -10.89
CA ALA A 197 -13.14 -2.55 -12.03
C ALA A 197 -12.56 -3.06 -13.35
N ILE A 198 -11.23 -3.00 -13.53
CA ILE A 198 -10.56 -3.48 -14.73
C ILE A 198 -10.65 -5.01 -14.85
N PHE A 199 -10.58 -5.74 -13.72
CA PHE A 199 -10.80 -7.17 -13.70
C PHE A 199 -12.20 -7.54 -14.20
N VAL A 200 -13.26 -6.93 -13.64
CA VAL A 200 -14.65 -7.15 -14.06
C VAL A 200 -14.86 -6.76 -15.52
N LEU A 201 -14.29 -5.62 -15.95
CA LEU A 201 -14.33 -5.15 -17.33
C LEU A 201 -13.67 -6.14 -18.29
N GLY A 202 -12.46 -6.60 -17.98
CA GLY A 202 -11.68 -7.52 -18.82
C GLY A 202 -12.32 -8.90 -18.93
N VAL A 203 -12.76 -9.49 -17.81
CA VAL A 203 -13.48 -10.78 -17.82
C VAL A 203 -14.80 -10.67 -18.60
N SER A 204 -15.54 -9.58 -18.43
CA SER A 204 -16.78 -9.37 -19.18
C SER A 204 -16.52 -9.12 -20.68
N ALA A 205 -15.45 -8.42 -21.03
CA ALA A 205 -15.03 -8.23 -22.41
C ALA A 205 -14.66 -9.57 -23.07
N TRP A 206 -14.02 -10.48 -22.33
CA TRP A 206 -13.75 -11.84 -22.79
C TRP A 206 -15.04 -12.61 -23.08
N TYR A 207 -16.07 -12.48 -22.24
CA TYR A 207 -17.39 -13.08 -22.50
C TYR A 207 -18.05 -12.56 -23.77
N LEU A 208 -18.01 -11.25 -24.01
CA LEU A 208 -18.53 -10.67 -25.25
C LEU A 208 -17.76 -11.15 -26.49
N LEU A 209 -16.43 -11.23 -26.42
CA LEU A 209 -15.60 -11.77 -27.51
C LEU A 209 -15.92 -13.24 -27.83
N LYS A 210 -16.40 -14.00 -26.85
CA LYS A 210 -16.81 -15.40 -27.01
C LYS A 210 -18.30 -15.56 -27.31
N GLY A 211 -19.07 -14.48 -27.40
CA GLY A 211 -20.51 -14.52 -27.64
C GLY A 211 -21.31 -15.22 -26.53
N ARG A 212 -20.80 -15.21 -25.29
CA ARG A 212 -21.39 -15.94 -24.15
C ARG A 212 -21.81 -14.99 -23.04
N SER A 213 -22.84 -15.35 -22.27
CA SER A 213 -23.30 -14.58 -21.09
C SER A 213 -23.45 -13.07 -21.37
N THR A 214 -23.91 -12.71 -22.58
CA THR A 214 -23.80 -11.36 -23.14
C THR A 214 -24.55 -10.32 -22.31
N GLU A 215 -25.72 -10.69 -21.81
CA GLU A 215 -26.55 -9.84 -20.96
C GLU A 215 -25.88 -9.48 -19.64
N LEU A 216 -25.24 -10.47 -18.99
CA LEU A 216 -24.49 -10.29 -17.76
C LEU A 216 -23.23 -9.46 -18.04
N ALA A 217 -22.48 -9.82 -19.08
CA ALA A 217 -21.27 -9.13 -19.47
C ALA A 217 -21.50 -7.64 -19.72
N LYS A 218 -22.51 -7.25 -20.51
CA LYS A 218 -22.81 -5.83 -20.78
C LYS A 218 -23.17 -5.03 -19.52
N ARG A 219 -23.90 -5.64 -18.57
CA ARG A 219 -24.27 -5.01 -17.29
C ARG A 219 -23.06 -4.88 -16.36
N SER A 220 -22.26 -5.94 -16.25
CA SER A 220 -20.99 -5.93 -15.50
C SER A 220 -20.03 -4.87 -16.05
N MET A 221 -19.86 -4.78 -17.37
CA MET A 221 -19.01 -3.75 -18.00
C MET A 221 -19.50 -2.34 -17.71
N THR A 222 -20.82 -2.12 -17.70
CA THR A 222 -21.38 -0.80 -17.38
C THR A 222 -21.02 -0.37 -15.96
N VAL A 223 -21.26 -1.25 -14.96
CA VAL A 223 -20.93 -0.95 -13.56
C VAL A 223 -19.42 -0.75 -13.39
N ALA A 224 -18.62 -1.64 -13.97
CA ALA A 224 -17.16 -1.57 -13.90
C ALA A 224 -16.60 -0.31 -14.57
N ALA A 225 -17.15 0.12 -15.72
CA ALA A 225 -16.68 1.32 -16.40
C ALA A 225 -17.03 2.59 -15.63
N SER A 226 -18.25 2.70 -15.08
CA SER A 226 -18.63 3.87 -14.28
C SER A 226 -17.85 3.94 -12.96
N PHE A 227 -17.76 2.82 -12.23
CA PHE A 227 -17.04 2.76 -10.96
C PHE A 227 -15.54 2.93 -11.17
N GLY A 228 -14.98 2.25 -12.17
CA GLY A 228 -13.57 2.35 -12.54
C GLY A 228 -13.15 3.74 -13.01
N LEU A 229 -14.04 4.48 -13.69
CA LEU A 229 -13.77 5.87 -14.05
C LEU A 229 -13.68 6.77 -12.81
N ALA A 230 -14.63 6.66 -11.90
CA ALA A 230 -14.58 7.41 -10.63
C ALA A 230 -13.33 7.05 -9.81
N ALA A 231 -13.03 5.75 -9.69
CA ALA A 231 -11.86 5.25 -8.97
C ALA A 231 -10.52 5.68 -9.62
N SER A 232 -10.43 5.67 -10.95
CA SER A 232 -9.21 6.05 -11.67
C SER A 232 -8.95 7.56 -11.65
N LEU A 233 -10.01 8.38 -11.65
CA LEU A 233 -9.87 9.81 -11.38
C LEU A 233 -9.43 10.06 -9.94
N SER A 234 -10.04 9.36 -8.98
CA SER A 234 -9.69 9.44 -7.56
C SER A 234 -8.21 9.10 -7.32
N VAL A 235 -7.73 7.97 -7.83
CA VAL A 235 -6.34 7.51 -7.59
C VAL A 235 -5.30 8.48 -8.16
N VAL A 236 -5.55 9.11 -9.31
CA VAL A 236 -4.60 10.08 -9.90
C VAL A 236 -4.58 11.39 -9.12
N VAL A 237 -5.74 11.94 -8.75
CA VAL A 237 -5.81 13.17 -7.94
C VAL A 237 -5.18 12.98 -6.57
N LEU A 238 -5.45 11.85 -5.92
CA LEU A 238 -4.87 11.54 -4.61
C LEU A 238 -3.40 11.11 -4.70
N GLY A 239 -2.97 10.62 -5.86
CA GLY A 239 -1.56 10.35 -6.14
C GLY A 239 -0.75 11.64 -6.21
N ASP A 240 -1.31 12.69 -6.84
CA ASP A 240 -0.73 14.04 -6.85
C ASP A 240 -0.62 14.60 -5.42
N GLU A 241 -1.66 14.45 -4.60
CA GLU A 241 -1.61 14.87 -3.19
C GLU A 241 -0.59 14.08 -2.35
N SER A 242 -0.47 12.77 -2.58
CA SER A 242 0.56 11.94 -1.93
C SER A 242 1.97 12.35 -2.36
N GLY A 243 2.15 12.76 -3.62
CA GLY A 243 3.40 13.32 -4.14
C GLY A 243 3.77 14.63 -3.44
N TYR A 244 2.80 15.54 -3.29
CA TYR A 244 2.96 16.80 -2.57
C TYR A 244 3.39 16.59 -1.10
N LEU A 245 2.70 15.72 -0.36
CA LEU A 245 3.06 15.41 1.03
C LEU A 245 4.45 14.77 1.16
N SER A 246 4.88 14.03 0.13
CA SER A 246 6.26 13.50 0.07
C SER A 246 7.30 14.62 -0.03
N THR A 247 7.00 15.75 -0.67
CA THR A 247 7.88 16.93 -0.68
C THR A 247 8.06 17.55 0.70
N GLU A 248 7.03 17.51 1.54
CA GLU A 248 7.08 18.08 2.89
C GLU A 248 7.86 17.18 3.86
N HIS A 249 7.61 15.87 3.82
CA HIS A 249 8.08 14.93 4.84
C HIS A 249 9.16 13.95 4.37
N GLN A 250 9.33 13.70 3.06
CA GLN A 250 10.25 12.71 2.50
C GLN A 250 10.97 13.17 1.24
N LYS A 251 11.75 14.23 1.40
CA LYS A 251 12.45 14.92 0.30
C LYS A 251 13.39 14.00 -0.48
N MET A 252 14.07 13.05 0.20
CA MET A 252 14.98 12.12 -0.47
C MET A 252 14.25 11.18 -1.42
N LYS A 253 13.07 10.67 -1.02
CA LYS A 253 12.23 9.84 -1.89
C LYS A 253 11.83 10.61 -3.15
N LEU A 254 11.36 11.85 -2.98
CA LEU A 254 10.98 12.72 -4.10
C LEU A 254 12.17 12.98 -5.04
N ALA A 255 13.33 13.30 -4.48
CA ALA A 255 14.54 13.54 -5.24
C ALA A 255 15.00 12.29 -6.01
N ALA A 256 14.84 11.10 -5.43
CA ALA A 256 15.16 9.84 -6.08
C ALA A 256 14.15 9.46 -7.18
N ILE A 257 12.83 9.65 -6.99
CA ILE A 257 11.85 9.33 -8.04
C ILE A 257 12.00 10.24 -9.26
N GLU A 258 12.39 11.50 -9.07
CA GLU A 258 12.61 12.47 -10.15
C GLU A 258 14.05 12.48 -10.69
N ALA A 259 14.96 11.74 -10.06
CA ALA A 259 16.40 11.77 -10.33
C ALA A 259 17.00 13.19 -10.29
N MET A 260 16.60 13.97 -9.28
CA MET A 260 17.09 15.33 -9.03
C MET A 260 18.43 15.26 -8.28
N TRP A 261 19.54 15.21 -9.01
CA TRP A 261 20.87 15.13 -8.41
C TRP A 261 21.27 16.41 -7.66
N ASN A 262 20.94 17.56 -8.26
CA ASN A 262 21.18 18.88 -7.70
C ASN A 262 19.85 19.58 -7.38
N THR A 263 19.92 20.61 -6.54
CA THR A 263 18.75 21.43 -6.22
C THR A 263 18.19 22.08 -7.48
N GLU A 264 16.92 21.81 -7.77
CA GLU A 264 16.22 22.33 -8.94
C GLU A 264 15.76 23.77 -8.66
N PRO A 265 16.15 24.74 -9.50
CA PRO A 265 15.67 26.10 -9.38
C PRO A 265 14.17 26.17 -9.68
N ALA A 266 13.48 27.11 -9.03
CA ALA A 266 12.07 27.34 -9.32
C ALA A 266 11.90 28.07 -10.66
N PRO A 267 10.91 27.70 -11.50
CA PRO A 267 10.00 26.58 -11.33
C PRO A 267 10.62 25.24 -11.77
N ALA A 268 10.63 24.24 -10.88
CA ALA A 268 11.27 22.95 -11.12
C ALA A 268 10.62 22.18 -12.28
N ALA A 269 11.45 21.50 -13.09
CA ALA A 269 11.00 20.68 -14.21
C ALA A 269 10.69 19.23 -13.76
N PHE A 270 9.77 18.58 -14.47
CA PHE A 270 9.45 17.15 -14.29
C PHE A 270 10.26 16.31 -15.27
N THR A 271 10.92 15.24 -14.82
CA THR A 271 11.77 14.41 -15.69
C THR A 271 10.96 13.27 -16.30
N ALA A 272 10.28 13.51 -17.42
CA ALA A 272 9.37 12.54 -18.04
C ALA A 272 10.05 11.24 -18.51
N PHE A 273 11.32 11.31 -18.91
CA PHE A 273 12.11 10.16 -19.37
C PHE A 273 13.59 10.37 -19.06
N GLY A 274 14.35 9.31 -18.86
CA GLY A 274 15.80 9.35 -18.66
C GLY A 274 16.34 8.04 -18.10
N PHE A 275 17.67 7.91 -18.09
CA PHE A 275 18.38 6.80 -17.44
C PHE A 275 19.28 7.38 -16.34
N PRO A 276 18.82 7.39 -15.08
CA PRO A 276 19.62 7.82 -13.94
C PRO A 276 20.84 6.93 -13.72
N ASP A 277 22.02 7.54 -13.66
CA ASP A 277 23.28 6.93 -13.24
C ASP A 277 23.64 7.45 -11.84
N GLN A 278 23.58 6.55 -10.86
CA GLN A 278 23.81 6.89 -9.46
C GLN A 278 25.28 7.02 -9.10
N GLU A 279 26.18 6.36 -9.84
CA GLU A 279 27.62 6.50 -9.63
C GLU A 279 28.11 7.83 -10.18
N ALA A 280 27.68 8.18 -11.40
CA ALA A 280 27.99 9.46 -12.03
C ALA A 280 27.20 10.64 -11.47
N ARG A 281 26.10 10.38 -10.75
CA ARG A 281 25.13 11.39 -10.25
C ARG A 281 24.60 12.28 -11.36
N GLU A 282 24.24 11.67 -12.48
CA GLU A 282 23.63 12.34 -13.62
C GLU A 282 22.51 11.50 -14.23
N THR A 283 21.64 12.12 -15.02
CA THR A 283 20.56 11.43 -15.72
C THR A 283 20.79 11.55 -17.22
N HIS A 284 21.12 10.43 -17.87
CA HIS A 284 21.37 10.40 -19.30
C HIS A 284 20.05 10.44 -20.09
N TYR A 285 20.09 11.07 -21.27
CA TYR A 285 18.97 11.16 -22.20
C TYR A 285 17.68 11.71 -21.57
N ALA A 286 17.83 12.65 -20.62
CA ALA A 286 16.71 13.18 -19.86
C ALA A 286 15.79 14.04 -20.75
N VAL A 287 14.48 13.80 -20.64
CA VAL A 287 13.44 14.62 -21.25
C VAL A 287 12.70 15.33 -20.12
N HIS A 288 12.86 16.65 -20.06
CA HIS A 288 12.25 17.48 -19.03
C HIS A 288 11.00 18.19 -19.56
N ILE A 289 9.95 18.21 -18.76
CA ILE A 289 8.76 19.02 -18.97
C ILE A 289 8.85 20.21 -17.99
N PRO A 290 9.04 21.46 -18.49
CA PRO A 290 9.21 22.62 -17.64
C PRO A 290 8.03 22.84 -16.68
N MET A 291 8.31 23.38 -15.49
CA MET A 291 7.35 23.87 -14.48
C MET A 291 6.43 22.83 -13.83
N VAL A 292 6.22 21.66 -14.43
CA VAL A 292 5.26 20.66 -13.93
C VAL A 292 5.60 20.25 -12.51
N MET A 293 6.88 20.00 -12.20
CA MET A 293 7.29 19.59 -10.86
C MET A 293 7.13 20.70 -9.80
N GLY A 294 7.31 21.97 -10.18
CA GLY A 294 6.96 23.10 -9.31
C GLY A 294 5.47 23.08 -8.93
N LEU A 295 4.59 22.87 -9.92
CA LEU A 295 3.14 22.86 -9.74
C LEU A 295 2.63 21.67 -8.91
N ILE A 296 3.08 20.45 -9.22
CA ILE A 296 2.61 19.23 -8.53
C ILE A 296 3.36 18.99 -7.22
N GLY A 297 4.67 19.25 -7.20
CA GLY A 297 5.54 18.95 -6.06
C GLY A 297 5.52 20.02 -4.96
N THR A 298 5.39 21.31 -5.31
CA THR A 298 5.46 22.40 -4.32
C THR A 298 4.24 23.31 -4.28
N ARG A 299 3.28 23.12 -5.19
CA ARG A 299 2.16 24.06 -5.42
C ARG A 299 2.64 25.51 -5.62
N SER A 300 3.85 25.69 -6.15
CA SER A 300 4.53 26.98 -6.23
C SER A 300 5.36 27.11 -7.50
N LEU A 301 5.52 28.35 -7.97
CA LEU A 301 6.41 28.69 -9.09
C LEU A 301 7.74 29.28 -8.62
N THR A 302 7.91 29.50 -7.32
CA THR A 302 9.05 30.22 -6.73
C THR A 302 9.82 29.39 -5.70
N THR A 303 9.30 28.23 -5.32
CA THR A 303 9.94 27.36 -4.31
C THR A 303 10.93 26.40 -4.97
N PRO A 304 12.24 26.46 -4.66
CA PRO A 304 13.21 25.50 -5.15
C PRO A 304 13.02 24.13 -4.48
N ILE A 305 13.39 23.05 -5.18
CA ILE A 305 13.29 21.69 -4.65
C ILE A 305 14.70 21.14 -4.40
N PRO A 306 15.03 20.72 -3.16
CA PRO A 306 16.35 20.22 -2.85
C PRO A 306 16.64 18.90 -3.58
N GLY A 307 17.83 18.81 -4.19
CA GLY A 307 18.30 17.60 -4.84
C GLY A 307 19.04 16.65 -3.89
N ILE A 308 19.37 15.47 -4.40
CA ILE A 308 20.06 14.39 -3.68
C ILE A 308 21.34 14.89 -3.02
N ASN A 309 22.18 15.64 -3.75
CA ASN A 309 23.46 16.13 -3.22
C ASN A 309 23.29 17.02 -1.97
N GLN A 310 22.30 17.90 -2.00
CA GLN A 310 22.00 18.79 -0.87
C GLN A 310 21.44 18.01 0.33
N LEU A 311 20.59 17.02 0.06
CA LEU A 311 19.99 16.19 1.11
C LEU A 311 21.03 15.28 1.78
N VAL A 312 21.98 14.74 1.02
CA VAL A 312 23.13 13.99 1.57
C VAL A 312 23.98 14.88 2.45
N ALA A 313 24.26 16.13 2.04
CA ALA A 313 25.01 17.07 2.88
C ALA A 313 24.27 17.39 4.19
N SER A 314 22.94 17.58 4.14
CA SER A 314 22.12 17.72 5.34
C SER A 314 22.12 16.46 6.21
N ALA A 315 22.07 15.28 5.61
CA ALA A 315 22.17 14.02 6.35
C ALA A 315 23.52 13.88 7.07
N GLU A 316 24.63 14.36 6.48
CA GLU A 316 25.94 14.39 7.16
C GLU A 316 25.88 15.21 8.46
N ASP A 317 25.30 16.40 8.42
CA ASP A 317 25.10 17.26 9.61
C ASP A 317 24.17 16.59 10.64
N HIS A 318 23.08 15.97 10.18
CA HIS A 318 22.17 15.24 11.05
C HIS A 318 22.85 14.04 11.74
N ILE A 319 23.74 13.32 11.04
CA ILE A 319 24.52 12.23 11.63
C ILE A 319 25.42 12.76 12.75
N ARG A 320 26.11 13.89 12.52
CA ARG A 320 26.97 14.50 13.54
C ARG A 320 26.19 14.92 14.78
N LYS A 321 25.03 15.55 14.62
CA LYS A 321 24.09 15.86 15.72
C LYS A 321 23.57 14.60 16.41
N GLY A 322 23.27 13.56 15.62
CA GLY A 322 22.87 12.25 16.12
C GLY A 322 23.92 11.62 17.02
N ILE A 323 25.23 11.78 16.73
CA ILE A 323 26.31 11.23 17.57
C ILE A 323 26.28 11.89 18.95
N VAL A 324 26.02 13.21 19.02
CA VAL A 324 25.85 13.93 20.29
C VAL A 324 24.65 13.40 21.06
N ALA A 325 23.52 13.16 20.39
CA ALA A 325 22.34 12.56 20.99
C ALA A 325 22.60 11.12 21.49
N TYR A 326 23.38 10.34 20.75
CA TYR A 326 23.74 8.98 21.13
C TYR A 326 24.65 8.95 22.36
N ASP A 327 25.63 9.85 22.45
CA ASP A 327 26.49 9.98 23.64
C ASP A 327 25.68 10.40 24.87
N ALA A 328 24.79 11.37 24.71
CA ALA A 328 23.85 11.77 25.75
C ALA A 328 22.99 10.59 26.22
N LEU A 329 22.48 9.78 25.28
CA LEU A 329 21.71 8.58 25.59
C LEU A 329 22.55 7.55 26.38
N GLN A 330 23.82 7.31 26.03
CA GLN A 330 24.68 6.40 26.79
C GLN A 330 24.88 6.88 28.23
N LYS A 331 25.06 8.19 28.44
CA LYS A 331 25.18 8.81 29.76
C LYS A 331 23.89 8.67 30.57
N ILE A 332 22.73 8.90 29.95
CA ILE A 332 21.41 8.72 30.58
C ILE A 332 21.23 7.25 31.02
N ARG A 333 21.57 6.29 30.15
CA ARG A 333 21.47 4.86 30.48
C ARG A 333 22.40 4.45 31.61
N ALA A 334 23.62 4.98 31.64
CA ALA A 334 24.59 4.69 32.69
C ALA A 334 24.17 5.24 34.06
N ALA A 335 23.36 6.30 34.10
CA ALA A 335 22.88 6.91 35.35
C ALA A 335 21.87 6.05 36.11
N GLY A 336 21.15 5.13 35.43
CA GLY A 336 20.23 4.16 36.03
C GLY A 336 18.96 4.71 36.68
N SER A 337 18.85 6.03 36.92
CA SER A 337 17.66 6.71 37.44
C SER A 337 17.60 8.17 36.97
N GLU A 338 16.41 8.75 36.86
CA GLU A 338 16.22 10.15 36.40
C GLU A 338 16.99 11.18 37.24
N ALA A 339 17.01 10.99 38.56
CA ALA A 339 17.67 11.91 39.49
C ALA A 339 19.21 11.92 39.35
N ALA A 340 19.78 10.86 38.77
CA ALA A 340 21.22 10.71 38.57
C ALA A 340 21.66 11.13 37.15
N VAL A 341 20.74 11.50 36.27
CA VAL A 341 21.08 11.92 34.90
C VAL A 341 21.82 13.26 34.94
N PRO A 342 23.03 13.37 34.36
CA PRO A 342 23.73 14.65 34.26
C PRO A 342 22.91 15.68 33.49
N ALA A 343 22.81 16.91 34.02
CA ALA A 343 22.04 17.99 33.38
C ALA A 343 22.48 18.24 31.94
N GLU A 344 23.80 18.19 31.68
CA GLU A 344 24.38 18.33 30.34
C GLU A 344 23.92 17.24 29.37
N ALA A 345 23.81 16.00 29.83
CA ALA A 345 23.32 14.88 29.01
C ALA A 345 21.82 15.04 28.70
N ARG A 346 21.05 15.54 29.66
CA ARG A 346 19.63 15.84 29.45
C ARG A 346 19.43 16.92 28.40
N THR A 347 20.10 18.07 28.54
CA THR A 347 19.99 19.17 27.56
C THR A 347 20.50 18.75 26.18
N ALA A 348 21.63 18.05 26.10
CA ALA A 348 22.15 17.55 24.83
C ALA A 348 21.16 16.61 24.12
N PHE A 349 20.44 15.78 24.88
CA PHE A 349 19.40 14.89 24.35
C PHE A 349 18.12 15.65 23.97
N GLU A 350 17.70 16.65 24.74
CA GLU A 350 16.55 17.50 24.41
C GLU A 350 16.78 18.27 23.09
N ASP A 351 18.00 18.78 22.88
CA ASP A 351 18.35 19.55 21.68
C ASP A 351 18.53 18.65 20.44
N ASN A 352 19.15 17.48 20.60
CA ASN A 352 19.61 16.65 19.48
C ASN A 352 18.87 15.31 19.33
N GLY A 353 18.02 14.93 20.27
CA GLY A 353 17.37 13.60 20.33
C GLY A 353 16.58 13.24 19.07
N ARG A 354 16.02 14.23 18.38
CA ARG A 354 15.34 14.05 17.08
C ARG A 354 16.25 13.47 15.98
N TRP A 355 17.56 13.61 16.11
CA TRP A 355 18.58 13.12 15.16
C TRP A 355 19.20 11.79 15.59
N LEU A 356 18.76 11.19 16.70
CA LEU A 356 19.30 9.93 17.21
C LEU A 356 19.29 8.82 16.14
N GLY A 357 18.22 8.74 15.33
CA GLY A 357 18.11 7.76 14.25
C GLY A 357 19.23 7.86 13.22
N TYR A 358 19.74 9.06 12.94
CA TYR A 358 20.86 9.27 12.00
C TYR A 358 22.18 8.72 12.55
N ALA A 359 22.43 8.79 13.86
CA ALA A 359 23.59 8.10 14.43
C ALA A 359 23.48 6.58 14.32
N LEU A 360 22.27 6.01 14.33
CA LEU A 360 22.08 4.57 14.17
C LEU A 360 22.45 4.09 12.75
N LEU A 361 22.49 4.96 11.74
CA LEU A 361 23.01 4.59 10.40
C LEU A 361 24.48 4.17 10.46
N LEU A 362 25.26 4.74 11.40
CA LEU A 362 26.67 4.40 11.58
C LEU A 362 26.88 2.97 12.10
N LYS A 363 25.85 2.35 12.70
CA LYS A 363 25.94 0.96 13.19
C LYS A 363 26.23 -0.07 12.11
N ARG A 364 26.09 0.30 10.83
CA ARG A 364 26.53 -0.53 9.70
C ARG A 364 28.06 -0.58 9.58
N TYR A 365 28.78 0.43 10.06
CA TYR A 365 30.22 0.60 9.88
C TYR A 365 31.03 0.47 11.17
N VAL A 366 30.44 0.83 12.31
CA VAL A 366 31.07 0.79 13.64
C VAL A 366 30.09 0.36 14.71
N ASP A 367 30.55 -0.39 15.71
CA ASP A 367 29.69 -0.83 16.82
C ASP A 367 29.21 0.34 17.70
N ASP A 368 30.11 1.31 17.93
CA ASP A 368 29.81 2.54 18.66
C ASP A 368 29.86 3.75 17.70
N PRO A 369 28.71 4.37 17.38
CA PRO A 369 28.64 5.57 16.54
C PRO A 369 29.57 6.72 16.96
N ARG A 370 29.97 6.79 18.24
CA ARG A 370 30.87 7.84 18.76
C ARG A 370 32.30 7.72 18.26
N THR A 371 32.71 6.55 17.80
CA THR A 371 34.06 6.29 17.29
C THR A 371 34.14 6.40 15.76
N ALA A 372 33.05 6.77 15.10
CA ALA A 372 32.99 6.89 13.65
C ALA A 372 33.96 7.95 13.11
N THR A 373 34.68 7.59 12.06
CA THR A 373 35.53 8.51 11.31
C THR A 373 34.71 9.38 10.36
N ASP A 374 35.26 10.52 9.93
CA ASP A 374 34.61 11.38 8.93
C ASP A 374 34.31 10.65 7.62
N ALA A 375 35.15 9.69 7.22
CA ALA A 375 34.91 8.86 6.05
C ALA A 375 33.67 7.98 6.21
N GLN A 376 33.48 7.38 7.39
CA GLN A 376 32.31 6.56 7.71
C GLN A 376 31.03 7.40 7.83
N ILE A 377 31.12 8.62 8.36
CA ILE A 377 30.00 9.57 8.40
C ILE A 377 29.55 9.93 6.99
N LYS A 378 30.49 10.24 6.09
CA LYS A 378 30.19 10.50 4.68
C LYS A 378 29.62 9.28 3.96
N ALA A 379 30.13 8.09 4.23
CA ALA A 379 29.58 6.85 3.69
C ALA A 379 28.12 6.64 4.14
N ALA A 380 27.85 6.77 5.45
CA ALA A 380 26.51 6.66 6.01
C ALA A 380 25.54 7.71 5.46
N ALA A 381 26.01 8.95 5.24
CA ALA A 381 25.21 9.99 4.61
C ALA A 381 24.84 9.63 3.16
N ASN A 382 25.76 9.04 2.39
CA ASN A 382 25.48 8.57 1.03
C ASN A 382 24.52 7.37 1.00
N ASP A 383 24.60 6.49 1.99
CA ASP A 383 23.67 5.35 2.16
C ASP A 383 22.21 5.79 2.43
N THR A 384 21.96 7.08 2.69
CA THR A 384 20.59 7.63 2.77
C THR A 384 19.88 7.71 1.42
N VAL A 385 20.62 7.60 0.31
CA VAL A 385 20.04 7.66 -1.04
C VAL A 385 19.54 6.27 -1.43
N PRO A 386 18.21 6.07 -1.60
CA PRO A 386 17.68 4.80 -2.10
C PRO A 386 18.06 4.62 -3.57
N GLY A 387 17.90 3.41 -4.11
CA GLY A 387 18.24 3.13 -5.51
C GLY A 387 17.41 3.99 -6.48
N VAL A 388 18.07 4.91 -7.18
CA VAL A 388 17.39 5.94 -7.99
C VAL A 388 16.75 5.35 -9.25
N LEU A 389 17.49 4.54 -10.01
CA LEU A 389 17.00 3.91 -11.25
C LEU A 389 15.69 3.11 -11.08
N PRO A 390 15.58 2.17 -10.11
CA PRO A 390 14.33 1.42 -9.93
C PRO A 390 13.18 2.31 -9.46
N LEU A 391 13.43 3.31 -8.61
CA LEU A 391 12.38 4.24 -8.15
C LEU A 391 11.85 5.10 -9.29
N PHE A 392 12.76 5.66 -10.10
CA PHE A 392 12.43 6.45 -11.27
C PHE A 392 11.48 5.66 -12.18
N TRP A 393 11.90 4.49 -12.68
CA TRP A 393 11.08 3.74 -13.62
C TRP A 393 9.79 3.17 -13.02
N SER A 394 9.82 2.75 -11.76
CA SER A 394 8.60 2.29 -11.08
C SER A 394 7.55 3.39 -11.03
N PHE A 395 7.95 4.62 -10.69
CA PHE A 395 7.04 5.77 -10.67
C PHE A 395 6.48 6.09 -12.05
N ARG A 396 7.33 6.14 -13.10
CA ARG A 396 6.87 6.51 -14.45
C ARG A 396 5.90 5.49 -15.03
N ILE A 397 6.17 4.19 -14.85
CA ILE A 397 5.28 3.13 -15.32
C ILE A 397 3.95 3.19 -14.55
N MET A 398 3.99 3.34 -13.23
CA MET A 398 2.80 3.48 -12.39
C MET A 398 1.92 4.67 -12.84
N VAL A 399 2.50 5.85 -13.01
CA VAL A 399 1.78 7.06 -13.44
C VAL A 399 1.21 6.89 -14.86
N GLY A 400 2.00 6.34 -15.79
CA GLY A 400 1.56 6.05 -17.14
C GLY A 400 0.36 5.10 -17.18
N LEU A 401 0.37 4.05 -16.36
CA LEU A 401 -0.75 3.13 -16.20
C LEU A 401 -1.97 3.81 -15.55
N GLY A 402 -1.77 4.70 -14.57
CA GLY A 402 -2.85 5.49 -13.98
C GLY A 402 -3.64 6.29 -15.01
N PHE A 403 -2.95 7.03 -15.89
CA PHE A 403 -3.60 7.75 -16.99
C PHE A 403 -4.23 6.81 -18.03
N PHE A 404 -3.60 5.67 -18.31
CA PHE A 404 -4.18 4.65 -19.18
C PHE A 404 -5.51 4.11 -18.63
N PHE A 405 -5.62 3.89 -17.31
CA PHE A 405 -6.86 3.40 -16.69
C PHE A 405 -8.00 4.42 -16.78
N ILE A 406 -7.71 5.72 -16.64
CA ILE A 406 -8.70 6.79 -16.89
C ILE A 406 -9.19 6.70 -18.33
N LEU A 407 -8.27 6.67 -19.30
CA LEU A 407 -8.63 6.60 -20.72
C LEU A 407 -9.45 5.36 -21.06
N LEU A 408 -9.04 4.19 -20.55
CA LEU A 408 -9.72 2.92 -20.78
C LEU A 408 -11.14 2.95 -20.21
N THR A 409 -11.29 3.31 -18.94
CA THR A 409 -12.59 3.31 -18.25
C THR A 409 -13.51 4.40 -18.81
N ALA A 410 -12.99 5.59 -19.14
CA ALA A 410 -13.75 6.64 -19.84
C ALA A 410 -14.26 6.18 -21.20
N THR A 411 -13.42 5.49 -21.98
CA THR A 411 -13.81 4.94 -23.29
C THR A 411 -14.97 3.96 -23.14
N PHE A 412 -14.87 3.00 -22.21
CA PHE A 412 -15.93 2.02 -21.97
C PHE A 412 -17.19 2.63 -21.35
N PHE A 413 -17.04 3.70 -20.55
CA PHE A 413 -18.17 4.45 -20.01
C PHE A 413 -18.96 5.13 -21.14
N VAL A 414 -18.27 5.79 -22.08
CA VAL A 414 -18.91 6.40 -23.27
C VAL A 414 -19.56 5.33 -24.17
N LEU A 415 -18.90 4.19 -24.39
CA LEU A 415 -19.49 3.09 -25.17
C LEU A 415 -20.72 2.50 -24.48
N SER A 416 -20.72 2.38 -23.15
CA SER A 416 -21.89 1.96 -22.39
C SER A 416 -23.05 2.95 -22.54
N ALA A 417 -22.79 4.25 -22.38
CA ALA A 417 -23.79 5.30 -22.55
C ALA A 417 -24.42 5.30 -23.96
N ARG A 418 -23.63 4.97 -24.99
CA ARG A 418 -24.09 4.84 -26.38
C ARG A 418 -24.67 3.47 -26.73
N ARG A 419 -24.76 2.53 -25.77
CA ARG A 419 -25.20 1.14 -25.97
C ARG A 419 -24.39 0.40 -27.06
N ALA A 420 -23.11 0.69 -27.17
CA ALA A 420 -22.20 0.25 -28.24
C ALA A 420 -21.02 -0.59 -27.73
N LEU A 421 -21.16 -1.24 -26.56
CA LEU A 421 -20.07 -1.98 -25.89
C LEU A 421 -19.47 -3.12 -26.74
N ASP A 422 -20.25 -3.70 -27.65
CA ASP A 422 -19.86 -4.79 -28.53
C ASP A 422 -19.51 -4.37 -29.97
N HIS A 423 -19.54 -3.07 -30.28
CA HIS A 423 -19.30 -2.58 -31.65
C HIS A 423 -17.81 -2.66 -32.08
N HIS A 424 -16.88 -2.68 -31.13
CA HIS A 424 -15.45 -2.60 -31.40
C HIS A 424 -14.69 -3.77 -30.75
N PRO A 425 -14.56 -4.93 -31.43
CA PRO A 425 -13.92 -6.12 -30.86
C PRO A 425 -12.45 -5.91 -30.44
N TRP A 426 -11.74 -4.98 -31.07
CA TRP A 426 -10.36 -4.66 -30.69
C TRP A 426 -10.28 -4.00 -29.31
N LEU A 427 -11.23 -3.13 -28.95
CA LEU A 427 -11.31 -2.53 -27.61
C LEU A 427 -11.59 -3.59 -26.55
N LEU A 428 -12.43 -4.58 -26.86
CA LEU A 428 -12.64 -5.72 -25.95
C LEU A 428 -11.35 -6.51 -25.71
N ARG A 429 -10.51 -6.69 -26.73
CA ARG A 429 -9.18 -7.31 -26.56
C ARG A 429 -8.28 -6.45 -25.68
N VAL A 430 -8.28 -5.13 -25.87
CA VAL A 430 -7.53 -4.20 -25.00
C VAL A 430 -7.98 -4.37 -23.54
N ALA A 431 -9.28 -4.42 -23.26
CA ALA A 431 -9.79 -4.64 -21.90
C ALA A 431 -9.31 -5.98 -21.30
N VAL A 432 -9.30 -7.07 -22.08
CA VAL A 432 -8.77 -8.37 -21.64
C VAL A 432 -7.28 -8.31 -21.33
N PHE A 433 -6.46 -7.72 -22.23
CA PHE A 433 -5.02 -7.57 -22.00
C PHE A 433 -4.67 -6.56 -20.91
N SER A 434 -5.63 -5.71 -20.52
CA SER A 434 -5.46 -4.76 -19.43
C SER A 434 -5.60 -5.39 -18.05
N ILE A 435 -6.13 -6.62 -17.95
CA ILE A 435 -6.33 -7.30 -16.66
C ILE A 435 -5.07 -7.24 -15.77
N PRO A 436 -3.86 -7.66 -16.18
CA PRO A 436 -2.69 -7.65 -15.28
C PRO A 436 -2.14 -6.26 -14.94
N LEU A 437 -2.54 -5.21 -15.66
CA LEU A 437 -1.90 -3.90 -15.55
C LEU A 437 -2.11 -3.19 -14.19
N PRO A 438 -3.29 -3.22 -13.55
CA PRO A 438 -3.47 -2.62 -12.23
C PRO A 438 -2.62 -3.27 -11.15
N TRP A 439 -2.41 -4.60 -11.23
CA TRP A 439 -1.48 -5.29 -10.34
C TRP A 439 -0.06 -4.78 -10.54
N ILE A 440 0.41 -4.67 -11.79
CA ILE A 440 1.74 -4.12 -12.08
C ILE A 440 1.88 -2.70 -11.53
N ALA A 441 0.88 -1.83 -11.75
CA ALA A 441 0.88 -0.47 -11.24
C ALA A 441 0.91 -0.42 -9.70
N ALA A 442 0.13 -1.28 -9.04
CA ALA A 442 0.06 -1.37 -7.59
C ALA A 442 1.38 -1.85 -6.96
N GLU A 443 1.99 -2.91 -7.51
CA GLU A 443 3.29 -3.41 -7.03
C GLU A 443 4.38 -2.35 -7.20
N LEU A 444 4.43 -1.68 -8.36
CA LEU A 444 5.39 -0.59 -8.59
C LEU A 444 5.13 0.61 -7.65
N GLY A 445 3.88 0.91 -7.33
CA GLY A 445 3.52 1.93 -6.34
C GLY A 445 4.01 1.59 -4.94
N TRP A 446 3.87 0.33 -4.51
CA TRP A 446 4.44 -0.14 -3.24
C TRP A 446 5.96 -0.13 -3.23
N VAL A 447 6.61 -0.48 -4.35
CA VAL A 447 8.06 -0.32 -4.50
C VAL A 447 8.45 1.15 -4.32
N VAL A 448 7.79 2.09 -5.00
CA VAL A 448 8.05 3.53 -4.84
C VAL A 448 7.88 3.97 -3.38
N ALA A 449 6.81 3.52 -2.72
CA ALA A 449 6.50 3.95 -1.36
C ALA A 449 7.45 3.36 -0.30
N GLU A 450 7.80 2.07 -0.41
CA GLU A 450 8.52 1.34 0.65
C GLU A 450 10.01 1.21 0.35
N PHE A 451 10.40 0.95 -0.90
CA PHE A 451 11.82 0.99 -1.29
C PHE A 451 12.33 2.44 -1.28
N GLY A 452 11.48 3.42 -1.58
CA GLY A 452 11.81 4.84 -1.48
C GLY A 452 11.99 5.36 -0.06
N ARG A 453 11.56 4.61 0.97
CA ARG A 453 11.82 4.94 2.38
C ARG A 453 13.21 4.46 2.84
N GLN A 454 13.85 3.57 2.09
CA GLN A 454 15.18 3.08 2.45
C GLN A 454 16.17 4.26 2.55
N PRO A 455 17.07 4.24 3.55
CA PRO A 455 17.45 3.12 4.43
C PRO A 455 16.58 2.97 5.70
N TRP A 456 15.52 3.75 5.85
CA TRP A 456 14.70 3.78 7.06
C TRP A 456 13.61 2.70 7.07
N ILE A 457 13.41 2.06 8.22
CA ILE A 457 12.18 1.30 8.49
C ILE A 457 11.11 2.23 9.09
N ILE A 458 11.53 3.16 9.96
CA ILE A 458 10.75 4.32 10.40
C ILE A 458 11.53 5.57 10.02
N GLU A 459 10.93 6.44 9.19
CA GLU A 459 11.59 7.61 8.61
C GLU A 459 12.28 8.47 9.68
N GLY A 460 13.59 8.69 9.54
CA GLY A 460 14.41 9.51 10.44
C GLY A 460 14.63 8.95 11.86
N VAL A 461 14.00 7.85 12.23
CA VAL A 461 13.98 7.32 13.60
C VAL A 461 14.75 6.00 13.72
N LEU A 462 14.44 5.02 12.86
CA LEU A 462 15.01 3.68 12.96
C LEU A 462 15.49 3.20 11.58
N PRO A 463 16.80 2.97 11.39
CA PRO A 463 17.34 2.35 10.19
C PRO A 463 16.93 0.88 10.05
N THR A 464 16.74 0.42 8.82
CA THR A 464 16.37 -0.97 8.53
C THR A 464 17.41 -1.96 9.06
N ALA A 465 18.69 -1.64 8.95
CA ALA A 465 19.79 -2.50 9.42
C ALA A 465 19.80 -2.69 10.94
N ALA A 466 19.26 -1.73 11.70
CA ALA A 466 19.19 -1.81 13.16
C ALA A 466 17.94 -2.57 13.66
N ALA A 467 16.99 -2.86 12.78
CA ALA A 467 15.65 -3.35 13.13
C ALA A 467 15.48 -4.88 13.04
N VAL A 468 16.39 -5.55 12.33
CA VAL A 468 16.33 -6.99 12.03
C VAL A 468 16.61 -7.85 13.26
N SER A 469 15.90 -8.97 13.38
CA SER A 469 16.15 -9.98 14.40
C SER A 469 17.56 -10.58 14.29
N ASN A 470 18.16 -10.94 15.42
CA ASN A 470 19.44 -11.65 15.43
C ASN A 470 19.25 -13.13 15.04
N LEU A 471 19.12 -13.39 13.74
CA LEU A 471 18.88 -14.71 13.15
C LEU A 471 20.07 -15.14 12.29
N GLY A 472 20.27 -16.46 12.16
CA GLY A 472 21.26 -17.01 11.23
C GLY A 472 20.79 -16.86 9.77
N ALA A 473 21.70 -16.47 8.87
CA ALA A 473 21.41 -16.31 7.44
C ALA A 473 20.80 -17.58 6.81
N ALA A 474 21.29 -18.77 7.21
CA ALA A 474 20.75 -20.05 6.75
C ALA A 474 19.27 -20.27 7.14
N THR A 475 18.87 -19.82 8.33
CA THR A 475 17.48 -19.90 8.81
C THR A 475 16.56 -19.03 7.96
N VAL A 476 16.98 -17.79 7.69
CA VAL A 476 16.19 -16.86 6.87
C VAL A 476 16.12 -17.34 5.42
N LEU A 477 17.23 -17.84 4.86
CA LEU A 477 17.23 -18.40 3.51
C LEU A 477 16.32 -19.64 3.39
N THR A 478 16.35 -20.54 4.37
CA THR A 478 15.48 -21.73 4.39
C THR A 478 14.01 -21.36 4.43
N THR A 479 13.65 -20.35 5.24
CA THR A 479 12.27 -19.85 5.33
C THR A 479 11.84 -19.09 4.07
N ILE A 480 12.74 -18.33 3.42
CA ILE A 480 12.48 -17.75 2.09
C ILE A 480 12.13 -18.84 1.08
N VAL A 481 12.95 -19.89 0.97
CA VAL A 481 12.68 -21.00 0.04
C VAL A 481 11.34 -21.65 0.35
N GLY A 482 11.04 -21.90 1.63
CA GLY A 482 9.75 -22.41 2.08
C GLY A 482 8.58 -21.54 1.64
N PHE A 483 8.64 -20.22 1.88
CA PHE A 483 7.60 -19.28 1.45
C PHE A 483 7.46 -19.22 -0.06
N VAL A 484 8.55 -19.17 -0.82
CA VAL A 484 8.50 -19.17 -2.29
C VAL A 484 7.81 -20.43 -2.82
N VAL A 485 8.12 -21.60 -2.28
CA VAL A 485 7.47 -22.86 -2.69
C VAL A 485 5.98 -22.84 -2.35
N ILE A 486 5.62 -22.52 -1.11
CA ILE A 486 4.23 -22.49 -0.65
C ILE A 486 3.42 -21.50 -1.47
N TYR A 487 3.91 -20.27 -1.61
CA TYR A 487 3.26 -19.24 -2.40
C TYR A 487 3.08 -19.70 -3.84
N THR A 488 4.14 -20.17 -4.51
CA THR A 488 4.05 -20.66 -5.90
C THR A 488 2.96 -21.71 -6.08
N VAL A 489 2.85 -22.67 -5.16
CA VAL A 489 1.76 -23.66 -5.19
C VAL A 489 0.40 -22.99 -5.05
N LEU A 490 0.25 -22.07 -4.10
CA LEU A 490 -1.00 -21.39 -3.83
C LEU A 490 -1.50 -20.52 -5.00
N ILE A 491 -0.64 -19.77 -5.70
CA ILE A 491 -1.09 -18.98 -6.87
C ILE A 491 -1.43 -19.87 -8.06
N ILE A 492 -0.74 -21.01 -8.24
CA ILE A 492 -1.10 -21.96 -9.29
C ILE A 492 -2.52 -22.50 -9.02
N ILE A 493 -2.83 -22.83 -7.77
CA ILE A 493 -4.16 -23.29 -7.37
C ILE A 493 -5.19 -22.17 -7.56
N GLU A 494 -4.93 -20.97 -7.03
CA GLU A 494 -5.82 -19.82 -7.12
C GLU A 494 -6.13 -19.47 -8.58
N MET A 495 -5.11 -19.28 -9.42
CA MET A 495 -5.31 -18.94 -10.83
C MET A 495 -6.02 -20.05 -11.58
N GLY A 496 -5.75 -21.32 -11.23
CA GLY A 496 -6.47 -22.48 -11.75
C GLY A 496 -7.97 -22.43 -11.42
N LEU A 497 -8.32 -22.12 -10.16
CA LEU A 497 -9.71 -21.99 -9.70
C LEU A 497 -10.39 -20.75 -10.30
N MET A 498 -9.71 -19.60 -10.32
CA MET A 498 -10.19 -18.35 -10.90
C MET A 498 -10.53 -18.53 -12.38
N LEU A 499 -9.61 -19.09 -13.17
CA LEU A 499 -9.83 -19.37 -14.58
C LEU A 499 -10.91 -20.43 -14.81
N ARG A 500 -11.02 -21.44 -13.94
CA ARG A 500 -12.08 -22.46 -14.03
C ARG A 500 -13.46 -21.84 -13.79
N ALA A 501 -13.61 -21.04 -12.73
CA ALA A 501 -14.84 -20.35 -12.39
C ALA A 501 -15.24 -19.35 -13.48
N ILE A 502 -14.28 -18.56 -13.99
CA ILE A 502 -14.51 -17.69 -15.15
C ILE A 502 -14.94 -18.52 -16.36
N LYS A 503 -14.27 -19.64 -16.69
CA LYS A 503 -14.65 -20.47 -17.86
C LYS A 503 -16.04 -21.07 -17.73
N GLN A 504 -16.42 -21.57 -16.55
CA GLN A 504 -17.76 -22.06 -16.24
C GLN A 504 -18.82 -20.96 -16.44
N GLY A 505 -18.52 -19.74 -15.99
CA GLY A 505 -19.41 -18.60 -16.12
C GLY A 505 -20.56 -18.62 -15.12
N PRO A 506 -21.48 -17.64 -15.21
CA PRO A 506 -22.58 -17.49 -14.28
C PRO A 506 -23.63 -18.60 -14.45
N GLU A 507 -24.02 -19.25 -13.36
CA GLU A 507 -25.10 -20.23 -13.35
C GLU A 507 -26.47 -19.55 -13.39
N PRO A 508 -27.47 -20.08 -14.11
CA PRO A 508 -28.82 -19.51 -14.13
C PRO A 508 -29.44 -19.48 -12.73
N ASP A 509 -29.88 -18.31 -12.25
CA ASP A 509 -30.59 -18.18 -10.96
C ASP A 509 -32.08 -18.49 -11.16
N THR A 510 -32.43 -19.78 -11.19
CA THR A 510 -33.82 -20.26 -11.36
C THR A 510 -34.58 -20.34 -10.04
N GLU A 511 -33.87 -20.36 -8.91
CA GLU A 511 -34.44 -20.43 -7.56
C GLU A 511 -35.44 -19.29 -7.31
N PRO A 512 -36.61 -19.57 -6.72
CA PRO A 512 -37.48 -18.53 -6.19
C PRO A 512 -36.79 -17.81 -5.04
N GLU A 513 -37.26 -16.61 -4.72
CA GLU A 513 -36.78 -15.89 -3.55
C GLU A 513 -37.28 -16.58 -2.27
N ALA A 514 -36.40 -16.78 -1.29
CA ALA A 514 -36.78 -17.36 -0.01
C ALA A 514 -37.77 -16.43 0.72
N ILE A 515 -38.98 -16.94 0.99
CA ILE A 515 -40.00 -16.24 1.77
C ILE A 515 -39.67 -16.43 3.25
N LEU A 516 -38.96 -15.47 3.83
CA LEU A 516 -38.44 -15.58 5.21
C LEU A 516 -39.34 -14.92 6.27
N ALA A 517 -40.32 -14.13 5.85
CA ALA A 517 -41.40 -13.61 6.68
C ALA A 517 -42.71 -13.72 5.91
N SER A 518 -43.79 -14.12 6.60
CA SER A 518 -45.12 -14.20 6.00
C SER A 518 -45.55 -12.80 5.52
N PRO A 519 -46.08 -12.64 4.29
CA PRO A 519 -46.56 -11.34 3.81
C PRO A 519 -47.74 -10.80 4.63
N THR A 520 -48.33 -11.63 5.48
CA THR A 520 -49.33 -11.28 6.48
C THR A 520 -48.66 -10.99 7.82
N ILE A 521 -48.16 -9.77 8.02
CA ILE A 521 -48.18 -9.19 9.36
C ILE A 521 -49.64 -8.81 9.60
N ALA A 522 -50.43 -9.74 10.14
CA ALA A 522 -51.72 -9.36 10.70
C ALA A 522 -51.42 -8.41 11.88
N PRO A 523 -51.98 -7.19 11.91
CA PRO A 523 -51.98 -6.42 13.14
C PRO A 523 -52.61 -7.31 14.21
N ALA A 524 -51.95 -7.47 15.35
CA ALA A 524 -52.59 -8.08 16.51
C ALA A 524 -53.79 -7.19 16.87
N GLU A 525 -55.00 -7.74 16.75
CA GLU A 525 -56.23 -7.12 17.24
C GLU A 525 -56.23 -7.00 18.78
#